data_AF-A0A842JBD2-F1
#
_entry.id   AF-A0A842JBD2-F1
#
_cell.length_a   1.000
_cell.length_b   1.000
_cell.length_c   1.000
_cell.angle_alpha   90.00
_cell.angle_beta   90.00
_cell.angle_gamma   90.00
#
_symmetry.space_group_name_H-M   'P 1'
#
loop_
_entity.id
_entity.type
_entity.pdbx_description
1 polymer ?
#
loop_
_entity_poly.entity_id
_entity_poly.type
_entity_poly.pdbx_seq_one_letter_code
_entity_poly.pdbx_strand_id
1 'polypeptide(L)'
;MSANTKSTHRGLTVRSRAQHAAPSLPSQRWQATRRKFTVGATAVAMSSMLMMPNMAWAADWVNVDGNTYQDAHTEDTWSWDGDMSMTLNGYDGGSILAGAEDAQGNGDLNIDLSGENYVDGQVHIEGDATITGDADASLHVDTKGATDVALQTDGRLTIDGTTVDVSNETSYNDRGLGSAAIAAKGEDIVIKDSVVTATSKSTANNDTYNYGIVSDAQKSWANLGGHIYIKDSVVYAKAEGTNGNSWGIAAQNSQQYTSGGMKPVYIKAENSTVHALGDIAMIAISNDGDYRSNHGSIQLKGCSIVTEGVGIQDVAASVPAMKGDAWGQTLGTGKDTITNIASTEIAQDALIKPDVPKPAPTPAPTPTPVSNGKAYAATADGAMAQTGDSTADLATTAVAAGIVATAAGAVAFVRSRKRD
;
A
#
# COMPACT_ATOMS: atom_id res chain seq x y z
N MET A 1 -13.69 79.43 -21.75
CA MET A 1 -12.91 79.37 -20.49
C MET A 1 -12.08 78.10 -20.57
N SER A 2 -10.75 78.01 -20.52
CA SER A 2 -9.59 78.92 -20.46
C SER A 2 -8.40 78.02 -20.91
N ALA A 3 -7.80 78.24 -22.08
CA ALA A 3 -6.45 78.79 -22.28
C ALA A 3 -5.29 78.12 -21.49
N ASN A 4 -4.48 77.35 -22.24
CA ASN A 4 -3.01 77.45 -22.45
C ASN A 4 -2.04 77.70 -21.26
N THR A 5 -0.98 76.87 -21.16
CA THR A 5 0.43 77.31 -21.31
C THR A 5 1.43 76.15 -21.40
N LYS A 6 2.46 76.36 -22.25
CA LYS A 6 3.65 75.54 -22.56
C LYS A 6 4.87 75.96 -21.72
N SER A 7 5.82 75.05 -21.50
CA SER A 7 7.29 75.27 -21.50
C SER A 7 8.01 73.92 -21.26
N THR A 8 8.60 73.23 -22.24
CA THR A 8 9.98 73.26 -22.81
C THR A 8 11.15 72.97 -21.87
N HIS A 9 11.86 71.84 -22.11
CA HIS A 9 13.34 71.71 -22.20
C HIS A 9 13.69 70.41 -22.96
N ARG A 10 14.21 70.50 -24.21
CA ARG A 10 15.54 70.05 -24.71
C ARG A 10 16.10 68.81 -24.00
N GLY A 11 16.50 67.69 -24.61
CA GLY A 11 16.88 67.38 -25.99
C GLY A 11 18.24 66.68 -25.98
N LEU A 12 18.34 65.44 -26.48
CA LEU A 12 19.55 64.93 -27.15
C LEU A 12 19.24 63.64 -27.92
N THR A 13 19.57 63.70 -29.20
CA THR A 13 19.38 62.69 -30.24
C THR A 13 20.72 62.02 -30.49
N VAL A 14 20.74 60.69 -30.61
CA VAL A 14 21.77 60.00 -31.40
C VAL A 14 21.06 58.98 -32.30
N ARG A 15 21.02 59.31 -33.60
CA ARG A 15 20.84 58.35 -34.69
C ARG A 15 22.19 58.21 -35.38
N SER A 16 22.61 56.99 -35.67
CA SER A 16 23.40 56.71 -36.86
C SER A 16 22.85 55.45 -37.53
N ARG A 17 22.61 55.56 -38.83
CA ARG A 17 22.09 54.55 -39.74
C ARG A 17 23.06 54.50 -40.91
N ALA A 18 23.39 53.30 -41.38
CA ALA A 18 23.69 52.90 -42.77
C ALA A 18 24.62 51.68 -42.76
N GLN A 19 24.64 50.74 -43.70
CA GLN A 19 23.82 50.31 -44.83
C GLN A 19 24.44 48.97 -45.31
N HIS A 20 23.66 48.20 -46.06
CA HIS A 20 23.94 46.87 -46.63
C HIS A 20 25.28 46.66 -47.37
N ALA A 21 25.82 45.44 -47.28
CA ALA A 21 26.49 44.75 -48.40
C ALA A 21 26.57 43.21 -48.16
N ALA A 22 26.10 42.43 -49.13
CA ALA A 22 26.51 41.05 -49.45
C ALA A 22 26.70 41.01 -50.98
N PRO A 23 27.39 40.05 -51.65
CA PRO A 23 27.80 38.71 -51.19
C PRO A 23 29.23 38.27 -51.62
N SER A 24 29.73 37.14 -51.08
CA SER A 24 30.56 36.19 -51.85
C SER A 24 30.60 34.82 -51.15
N LEU A 25 30.29 33.76 -51.90
CA LEU A 25 30.59 32.36 -51.56
C LEU A 25 32.02 32.04 -52.06
N PRO A 26 32.76 31.16 -51.38
CA PRO A 26 32.91 29.83 -52.00
C PRO A 26 33.03 28.64 -51.02
N SER A 27 32.83 27.46 -51.62
CA SER A 27 33.33 26.12 -51.22
C SER A 27 32.49 25.27 -50.26
N GLN A 28 31.40 24.72 -50.79
CA GLN A 28 31.15 23.29 -51.06
C GLN A 28 31.97 22.17 -50.34
N ARG A 29 32.38 22.33 -49.07
CA ARG A 29 33.00 21.27 -48.26
C ARG A 29 32.46 21.14 -46.81
N TRP A 30 31.37 21.83 -46.48
CA TRP A 30 30.81 21.89 -45.11
C TRP A 30 29.43 21.21 -44.93
N GLN A 31 29.03 20.32 -45.83
CA GLN A 31 27.75 19.60 -45.72
C GLN A 31 27.85 18.15 -45.22
N ALA A 32 29.04 17.61 -45.00
CA ALA A 32 29.21 16.25 -44.48
C ALA A 32 29.34 16.16 -42.94
N THR A 33 29.58 17.28 -42.24
CA THR A 33 29.83 17.27 -40.79
C THR A 33 28.58 17.52 -39.93
N ARG A 34 27.45 17.94 -40.54
CA ARG A 34 26.20 18.18 -39.79
C ARG A 34 25.36 16.93 -39.50
N ARG A 35 25.67 15.77 -40.10
CA ARG A 35 24.92 14.52 -39.81
C ARG A 35 25.43 13.72 -38.61
N LYS A 36 26.55 14.10 -37.99
CA LYS A 36 27.08 13.43 -36.78
C LYS A 36 26.86 14.18 -35.47
N PHE A 37 26.42 15.45 -35.51
CA PHE A 37 26.08 16.20 -34.29
C PHE A 37 24.60 16.16 -33.92
N THR A 38 23.70 15.84 -34.85
CA THR A 38 22.25 15.79 -34.55
C THR A 38 21.84 14.49 -33.84
N VAL A 39 22.51 13.37 -34.07
CA VAL A 39 22.19 12.09 -33.40
C VAL A 39 22.80 12.02 -31.98
N GLY A 40 23.93 12.70 -31.74
CA GLY A 40 24.53 12.80 -30.40
C GLY A 40 23.75 13.72 -29.46
N ALA A 41 23.11 14.78 -29.96
CA ALA A 41 22.33 15.68 -29.12
C ALA A 41 21.00 15.09 -28.65
N THR A 42 20.34 14.24 -29.46
CA THR A 42 19.08 13.59 -29.05
C THR A 42 19.32 12.39 -28.14
N ALA A 43 20.40 11.64 -28.32
CA ALA A 43 20.79 10.57 -27.41
C ALA A 43 21.27 11.11 -26.05
N VAL A 44 22.01 12.23 -26.02
CA VAL A 44 22.38 12.88 -24.74
C VAL A 44 21.16 13.49 -24.05
N ALA A 45 20.21 14.08 -24.78
CA ALA A 45 18.97 14.60 -24.19
C ALA A 45 18.07 13.50 -23.60
N MET A 46 17.99 12.32 -24.23
CA MET A 46 17.24 11.17 -23.69
C MET A 46 18.01 10.39 -22.61
N SER A 47 19.35 10.37 -22.65
CA SER A 47 20.16 9.83 -21.55
C SER A 47 20.16 10.75 -20.31
N SER A 48 20.00 12.07 -20.47
CA SER A 48 19.80 12.98 -19.33
C SER A 48 18.41 12.86 -18.68
N MET A 49 17.39 12.34 -19.40
CA MET A 49 16.09 11.99 -18.80
C MET A 49 16.14 10.68 -18.00
N LEU A 50 17.11 9.80 -18.28
CA LEU A 50 17.38 8.57 -17.50
C LEU A 50 18.31 8.79 -16.29
N MET A 51 18.86 10.01 -16.15
CA MET A 51 19.75 10.41 -15.05
C MET A 51 19.14 11.52 -14.17
N MET A 52 17.86 11.84 -14.39
CA MET A 52 17.07 12.56 -13.41
C MET A 52 16.42 11.49 -12.53
N PRO A 53 16.93 11.19 -11.32
CA PRO A 53 16.04 10.68 -10.31
C PRO A 53 14.89 11.66 -10.23
N ASN A 54 13.67 11.13 -10.12
CA ASN A 54 12.46 11.89 -9.88
C ASN A 54 12.80 13.08 -8.98
N MET A 55 12.65 14.31 -9.47
CA MET A 55 12.72 15.49 -8.61
C MET A 55 11.45 15.43 -7.76
N ALA A 56 11.45 14.56 -6.75
CA ALA A 56 10.51 14.68 -5.66
C ALA A 56 10.87 16.02 -4.99
N TRP A 57 9.93 16.94 -5.04
CA TRP A 57 10.03 18.23 -4.35
C TRP A 57 9.52 18.00 -2.93
N ALA A 58 10.03 18.74 -1.95
CA ALA A 58 9.56 18.60 -0.57
C ALA A 58 8.15 19.15 -0.41
N ALA A 59 7.44 18.67 0.62
CA ALA A 59 6.37 19.45 1.20
C ALA A 59 6.91 20.85 1.51
N ASP A 60 6.20 21.89 1.09
CA ASP A 60 6.62 23.28 1.37
C ASP A 60 6.23 23.69 2.80
N TRP A 61 5.26 22.98 3.37
CA TRP A 61 4.79 23.17 4.74
C TRP A 61 4.25 21.87 5.31
N VAL A 62 4.33 21.76 6.64
CA VAL A 62 3.62 20.73 7.41
C VAL A 62 2.83 21.41 8.51
N ASN A 63 1.56 21.07 8.65
CA ASN A 63 0.72 21.46 9.77
C ASN A 63 0.64 20.30 10.77
N VAL A 64 1.09 20.52 12.00
CA VAL A 64 0.99 19.57 13.10
C VAL A 64 0.22 20.23 14.23
N ASP A 65 -0.90 19.66 14.63
CA ASP A 65 -1.75 20.16 15.73
C ASP A 65 -2.27 21.58 15.51
N GLY A 66 -2.53 21.95 14.24
CA GLY A 66 -2.96 23.30 13.88
C GLY A 66 -1.80 24.29 13.72
N ASN A 67 -0.57 23.92 14.04
CA ASN A 67 0.61 24.77 13.84
C ASN A 67 1.26 24.46 12.49
N THR A 68 1.45 25.48 11.66
CA THR A 68 2.12 25.34 10.36
C THR A 68 3.61 25.64 10.50
N TYR A 69 4.43 24.73 9.99
CA TYR A 69 5.88 24.81 9.97
C TYR A 69 6.34 24.94 8.52
N GLN A 70 7.37 25.76 8.28
CA GLN A 70 8.05 25.92 6.98
C GLN A 70 9.56 25.61 7.06
N ASP A 71 10.11 25.63 8.27
CA ASP A 71 11.47 25.22 8.65
C ASP A 71 11.37 24.82 10.13
N ALA A 72 11.36 23.52 10.48
CA ALA A 72 11.23 23.11 11.88
C ALA A 72 12.53 22.52 12.44
N HIS A 73 13.09 23.20 13.45
CA HIS A 73 13.96 22.57 14.43
C HIS A 73 13.59 23.08 15.82
N THR A 74 13.06 22.18 16.66
CA THR A 74 13.48 21.83 18.04
C THR A 74 12.31 21.21 18.82
N GLU A 75 12.36 19.89 19.07
CA GLU A 75 12.06 19.13 20.32
C GLU A 75 11.89 17.62 20.00
N ASP A 76 12.22 16.74 20.98
CA ASP A 76 12.55 15.31 20.78
C ASP A 76 11.37 14.36 20.46
N THR A 77 10.15 14.89 20.30
CA THR A 77 8.93 14.08 20.08
C THR A 77 8.52 13.98 18.61
N TRP A 78 8.81 15.02 17.82
CA TRP A 78 8.66 15.00 16.37
C TRP A 78 9.49 16.14 15.75
N SER A 79 10.01 15.96 14.54
CA SER A 79 10.82 16.99 13.86
C SER A 79 10.67 16.94 12.35
N TRP A 80 10.63 18.12 11.72
CA TRP A 80 10.58 18.29 10.27
C TRP A 80 11.52 19.42 9.82
N ASP A 81 12.62 19.09 9.18
CA ASP A 81 13.67 20.06 8.83
C ASP A 81 13.40 20.84 7.52
N GLY A 82 12.18 20.75 6.99
CA GLY A 82 11.82 21.32 5.69
C GLY A 82 12.12 20.39 4.50
N ASP A 83 12.69 19.20 4.74
CA ASP A 83 12.92 18.19 3.70
C ASP A 83 11.66 17.35 3.44
N MET A 84 11.72 16.42 2.49
CA MET A 84 10.64 15.48 2.20
C MET A 84 10.44 14.42 3.28
N SER A 85 11.05 14.58 4.46
CA SER A 85 11.02 13.57 5.52
C SER A 85 10.80 14.22 6.88
N MET A 86 9.89 13.67 7.67
CA MET A 86 9.73 14.00 9.08
C MET A 86 9.98 12.77 9.94
N THR A 87 10.42 12.96 11.17
CA THR A 87 10.54 11.88 12.16
C THR A 87 9.50 12.08 13.25
N LEU A 88 8.74 11.03 13.56
CA LEU A 88 7.87 10.96 14.73
C LEU A 88 8.49 10.03 15.78
N ASN A 89 8.48 10.47 17.03
CA ASN A 89 9.05 9.72 18.16
C ASN A 89 8.21 9.89 19.41
N GLY A 90 7.22 9.01 19.61
CA GLY A 90 6.29 9.18 20.73
C GLY A 90 5.34 10.36 20.54
N TYR A 91 5.05 10.72 19.27
CA TYR A 91 4.08 11.75 18.96
C TYR A 91 2.71 11.36 19.53
N ASP A 92 2.05 12.30 20.18
CA ASP A 92 0.71 12.15 20.75
C ASP A 92 0.02 13.51 20.59
N GLY A 93 -0.59 13.70 19.42
CA GLY A 93 -1.09 14.99 18.96
C GLY A 93 -2.28 14.84 18.02
N GLY A 94 -2.76 15.97 17.52
CA GLY A 94 -3.81 16.07 16.51
C GLY A 94 -3.34 15.82 15.07
N SER A 95 -4.00 16.46 14.10
CA SER A 95 -3.77 16.19 12.67
C SER A 95 -2.36 16.55 12.18
N ILE A 96 -1.89 15.78 11.19
CA ILE A 96 -0.68 16.05 10.39
C ILE A 96 -1.12 16.30 8.95
N LEU A 97 -0.90 17.51 8.43
CA LEU A 97 -1.24 17.88 7.07
C LEU A 97 0.03 18.33 6.34
N ALA A 98 0.23 17.93 5.10
CA ALA A 98 1.37 18.34 4.29
C ALA A 98 0.92 18.71 2.88
N GLY A 99 1.48 19.81 2.34
CA GLY A 99 1.09 20.29 1.03
C GLY A 99 2.14 21.16 0.36
N ALA A 100 1.81 21.60 -0.86
CA ALA A 100 2.62 22.54 -1.64
C ALA A 100 1.94 23.91 -1.67
N GLU A 101 2.68 24.99 -1.42
CA GLU A 101 2.09 26.34 -1.47
C GLU A 101 1.76 26.74 -2.92
N ASP A 102 2.55 26.22 -3.87
CA ASP A 102 2.45 26.52 -5.29
C ASP A 102 2.07 25.28 -6.10
N ALA A 103 1.38 25.46 -7.22
CA ALA A 103 1.10 24.39 -8.19
C ALA A 103 2.36 23.82 -8.89
N GLN A 104 3.56 24.13 -8.38
CA GLN A 104 4.86 23.66 -8.84
C GLN A 104 5.50 22.65 -7.87
N GLY A 105 5.08 22.60 -6.59
CA GLY A 105 5.43 21.52 -5.67
C GLY A 105 4.48 20.33 -5.85
N ASN A 106 4.89 19.16 -5.35
CA ASN A 106 4.06 17.95 -5.38
C ASN A 106 3.40 17.65 -4.02
N GLY A 107 3.90 18.24 -2.91
CA GLY A 107 3.36 18.04 -1.57
C GLY A 107 3.77 16.70 -0.94
N ASP A 108 4.90 16.12 -1.38
CA ASP A 108 5.36 14.82 -0.89
C ASP A 108 5.89 14.90 0.54
N LEU A 109 5.61 13.88 1.35
CA LEU A 109 6.14 13.75 2.70
C LEU A 109 6.34 12.29 3.11
N ASN A 110 7.57 11.95 3.48
CA ASN A 110 7.92 10.69 4.12
C ASN A 110 7.87 10.87 5.63
N ILE A 111 7.33 9.87 6.33
CA ILE A 111 7.22 9.84 7.79
C ILE A 111 8.04 8.65 8.27
N ASP A 112 9.12 8.93 8.99
CA ASP A 112 9.93 7.94 9.66
C ASP A 112 9.49 7.81 11.12
N LEU A 113 9.05 6.62 11.50
CA LEU A 113 8.48 6.33 12.80
C LEU A 113 9.53 5.72 13.72
N SER A 114 9.56 6.25 14.93
CA SER A 114 10.21 5.63 16.08
C SER A 114 9.23 5.60 17.25
N GLY A 115 9.26 4.51 18.03
CA GLY A 115 8.29 4.30 19.12
C GLY A 115 6.82 4.26 18.65
N GLU A 116 5.91 4.40 19.61
CA GLU A 116 4.47 4.44 19.34
C GLU A 116 4.00 5.88 19.11
N ASN A 117 3.34 6.14 17.99
CA ASN A 117 2.89 7.49 17.60
C ASN A 117 1.37 7.51 17.44
N TYR A 118 0.70 8.51 18.00
CA TYR A 118 -0.74 8.68 18.05
C TYR A 118 -1.14 10.02 17.43
N VAL A 119 -2.01 9.95 16.43
CA VAL A 119 -2.61 11.07 15.71
C VAL A 119 -4.12 11.04 16.00
N ASP A 120 -4.60 11.93 16.87
CA ASP A 120 -6.02 12.21 17.13
C ASP A 120 -6.53 13.23 16.11
N GLY A 121 -6.56 12.79 14.85
CA GLY A 121 -6.76 13.67 13.71
C GLY A 121 -6.44 12.99 12.40
N GLN A 122 -6.53 13.76 11.33
CA GLN A 122 -6.23 13.25 9.98
C GLN A 122 -4.72 13.32 9.73
N VAL A 123 -4.19 12.32 9.03
CA VAL A 123 -2.93 12.41 8.30
C VAL A 123 -3.26 12.62 6.83
N HIS A 124 -2.97 13.79 6.27
CA HIS A 124 -3.26 14.12 4.88
C HIS A 124 -2.06 14.74 4.18
N ILE A 125 -1.59 14.10 3.12
CA ILE A 125 -0.43 14.51 2.34
C ILE A 125 -0.91 14.75 0.90
N GLU A 126 -0.73 15.97 0.38
CA GLU A 126 -1.20 16.32 -0.96
C GLU A 126 -0.40 15.63 -2.09
N GLY A 127 0.80 15.12 -1.80
CA GLY A 127 1.65 14.38 -2.72
C GLY A 127 1.77 12.88 -2.41
N ASP A 128 2.92 12.33 -2.75
CA ASP A 128 3.33 10.98 -2.41
C ASP A 128 3.78 10.91 -0.95
N ALA A 129 3.49 9.78 -0.29
CA ALA A 129 3.94 9.52 1.06
C ALA A 129 4.57 8.14 1.20
N THR A 130 5.64 8.10 1.99
CA THR A 130 6.23 6.85 2.48
C THR A 130 6.21 6.86 3.99
N ILE A 131 5.57 5.86 4.60
CA ILE A 131 5.59 5.64 6.04
C ILE A 131 6.50 4.45 6.31
N THR A 132 7.61 4.71 6.99
CA THR A 132 8.59 3.71 7.41
C THR A 132 8.77 3.78 8.92
N GLY A 133 9.43 2.78 9.48
CA GLY A 133 9.87 2.84 10.86
C GLY A 133 10.63 1.60 11.26
N ASP A 134 11.19 1.64 12.46
CA ASP A 134 11.80 0.47 13.08
C ASP A 134 10.76 -0.61 13.40
N ALA A 135 11.21 -1.84 13.66
CA ALA A 135 10.33 -3.00 13.88
C ALA A 135 9.32 -2.83 15.02
N ASP A 136 9.64 -1.98 16.01
CA ASP A 136 8.78 -1.69 17.17
C ASP A 136 8.06 -0.33 17.02
N ALA A 137 8.25 0.37 15.90
CA ALA A 137 7.58 1.63 15.66
C ALA A 137 6.15 1.41 15.14
N SER A 138 5.24 2.28 15.57
CA SER A 138 3.86 2.27 15.10
C SER A 138 3.31 3.67 14.88
N LEU A 139 2.35 3.75 13.95
CA LEU A 139 1.50 4.90 13.74
C LEU A 139 0.05 4.50 13.99
N HIS A 140 -0.60 5.19 14.91
CA HIS A 140 -2.01 5.07 15.22
C HIS A 140 -2.71 6.36 14.80
N VAL A 141 -3.67 6.27 13.89
CA VAL A 141 -4.47 7.41 13.43
C VAL A 141 -5.92 7.13 13.79
N ASP A 142 -6.53 7.97 14.63
CA ASP A 142 -7.95 7.88 14.98
C ASP A 142 -8.66 9.17 14.61
N THR A 143 -9.66 9.08 13.74
CA THR A 143 -10.51 10.23 13.39
C THR A 143 -11.95 9.98 13.78
N LYS A 144 -12.58 11.01 14.35
CA LYS A 144 -14.01 11.02 14.66
C LYS A 144 -14.70 12.27 14.11
N GLY A 145 -15.91 12.10 13.58
CA GLY A 145 -16.80 13.21 13.21
C GLY A 145 -16.83 13.48 11.71
N ALA A 146 -16.48 14.69 11.28
CA ALA A 146 -16.70 15.16 9.90
C ALA A 146 -15.49 14.98 8.96
N THR A 147 -14.59 14.04 9.28
CA THR A 147 -13.44 13.70 8.44
C THR A 147 -13.84 12.63 7.42
N ASP A 148 -13.46 12.79 6.15
CA ASP A 148 -13.74 11.82 5.09
C ASP A 148 -12.77 10.64 5.14
N VAL A 149 -11.47 10.90 5.28
CA VAL A 149 -10.41 9.88 5.33
C VAL A 149 -9.46 10.10 6.50
N ALA A 150 -9.10 9.06 7.24
CA ALA A 150 -8.15 9.20 8.36
C ALA A 150 -6.69 9.34 7.90
N LEU A 151 -6.23 8.45 7.00
CA LEU A 151 -4.92 8.51 6.36
C LEU A 151 -5.10 8.67 4.86
N GLN A 152 -4.81 9.86 4.34
CA GLN A 152 -4.97 10.22 2.93
C GLN A 152 -3.66 10.65 2.28
N THR A 153 -3.44 10.15 1.07
CA THR A 153 -2.50 10.75 0.12
C THR A 153 -3.27 11.15 -1.14
N ASP A 154 -2.94 12.31 -1.71
CA ASP A 154 -3.44 12.68 -3.05
C ASP A 154 -2.54 12.13 -4.17
N GLY A 155 -1.35 11.60 -3.84
CA GLY A 155 -0.47 10.82 -4.70
C GLY A 155 -0.48 9.31 -4.40
N ARG A 156 0.70 8.72 -4.26
CA ARG A 156 0.97 7.33 -3.87
C ARG A 156 1.18 7.21 -2.36
N LEU A 157 0.68 6.13 -1.76
CA LEU A 157 1.00 5.76 -0.39
C LEU A 157 1.84 4.49 -0.35
N THR A 158 3.00 4.55 0.30
CA THR A 158 3.83 3.39 0.61
C THR A 158 3.92 3.23 2.13
N ILE A 159 3.62 2.03 2.64
CA ILE A 159 3.85 1.62 4.03
C ILE A 159 4.86 0.48 3.99
N ASP A 160 6.01 0.66 4.65
CA ASP A 160 7.15 -0.24 4.51
C ASP A 160 7.83 -0.53 5.85
N GLY A 161 7.82 -1.80 6.28
CA GLY A 161 8.62 -2.26 7.43
C GLY A 161 8.08 -1.87 8.81
N THR A 162 6.85 -1.35 8.90
CA THR A 162 6.29 -0.80 10.15
C THR A 162 4.83 -1.22 10.41
N THR A 163 4.30 -0.85 11.58
CA THR A 163 2.91 -1.08 11.98
C THR A 163 2.09 0.20 11.82
N VAL A 164 0.96 0.11 11.11
CA VAL A 164 0.03 1.24 10.91
C VAL A 164 -1.38 0.80 11.30
N ASP A 165 -1.99 1.49 12.26
CA ASP A 165 -3.36 1.26 12.72
C ASP A 165 -4.19 2.52 12.47
N VAL A 166 -5.23 2.40 11.66
CA VAL A 166 -6.03 3.53 11.21
C VAL A 166 -7.51 3.25 11.47
N SER A 167 -8.12 4.13 12.24
CA SER A 167 -9.53 4.14 12.59
C SER A 167 -10.18 5.41 12.07
N ASN A 168 -11.26 5.26 11.32
CA ASN A 168 -12.11 6.38 10.93
C ASN A 168 -13.57 6.11 11.32
N GLU A 169 -14.09 6.85 12.29
CA GLU A 169 -15.53 6.89 12.57
C GLU A 169 -16.12 8.22 12.09
N THR A 170 -16.86 8.16 10.99
CA THR A 170 -17.30 9.35 10.30
C THR A 170 -18.82 9.50 10.25
N SER A 171 -19.26 10.75 10.32
CA SER A 171 -20.61 11.21 9.94
C SER A 171 -20.55 12.10 8.70
N TYR A 172 -19.42 12.14 8.01
CA TYR A 172 -19.20 12.97 6.82
C TYR A 172 -20.22 12.63 5.74
N ASN A 173 -20.90 13.65 5.23
CA ASN A 173 -22.12 13.51 4.45
C ASN A 173 -22.01 14.18 3.07
N ASP A 174 -20.81 14.29 2.50
CA ASP A 174 -20.66 14.83 1.15
C ASP A 174 -20.95 13.78 0.07
N ARG A 175 -21.80 14.16 -0.88
CA ARG A 175 -22.24 13.32 -2.00
C ARG A 175 -21.17 13.35 -3.10
N GLY A 176 -20.06 12.66 -2.88
CA GLY A 176 -19.10 12.47 -3.97
C GLY A 176 -17.78 11.79 -3.64
N LEU A 177 -17.26 11.89 -2.42
CA LEU A 177 -15.86 11.54 -2.14
C LEU A 177 -15.63 10.24 -1.36
N GLY A 178 -16.71 9.57 -0.93
CA GLY A 178 -16.61 8.39 -0.07
C GLY A 178 -15.92 8.69 1.26
N SER A 179 -15.88 7.71 2.16
CA SER A 179 -15.08 7.75 3.37
C SER A 179 -14.16 6.55 3.43
N ALA A 180 -13.00 6.69 4.05
CA ALA A 180 -12.05 5.59 4.18
C ALA A 180 -11.25 5.65 5.47
N ALA A 181 -10.71 4.52 5.93
CA ALA A 181 -9.62 4.57 6.89
C ALA A 181 -8.34 5.01 6.16
N ILE A 182 -7.97 4.30 5.10
CA ILE A 182 -6.79 4.61 4.30
C ILE A 182 -7.19 4.86 2.84
N ALA A 183 -6.73 5.98 2.26
CA ALA A 183 -6.93 6.28 0.84
C ALA A 183 -5.69 6.83 0.14
N ALA A 184 -5.51 6.42 -1.12
CA ALA A 184 -4.66 7.11 -2.09
C ALA A 184 -5.53 7.56 -3.27
N LYS A 185 -5.63 8.88 -3.51
CA LYS A 185 -6.57 9.47 -4.49
C LYS A 185 -5.93 9.81 -5.85
N GLY A 186 -4.61 9.63 -6.00
CA GLY A 186 -3.88 9.93 -7.25
C GLY A 186 -3.21 8.73 -7.89
N GLU A 187 -2.57 7.88 -7.09
CA GLU A 187 -1.82 6.72 -7.59
C GLU A 187 -2.13 5.41 -6.86
N ASP A 188 -1.12 4.75 -6.30
CA ASP A 188 -1.14 3.38 -5.81
C ASP A 188 -1.05 3.35 -4.28
N ILE A 189 -1.52 2.25 -3.70
CA ILE A 189 -1.17 1.86 -2.33
C ILE A 189 -0.20 0.68 -2.38
N VAL A 190 0.92 0.82 -1.69
CA VAL A 190 1.94 -0.23 -1.54
C VAL A 190 2.12 -0.52 -0.06
N ILE A 191 1.90 -1.77 0.35
CA ILE A 191 2.12 -2.26 1.72
C ILE A 191 3.13 -3.39 1.65
N LYS A 192 4.30 -3.22 2.27
CA LYS A 192 5.42 -4.16 2.23
C LYS A 192 5.96 -4.39 3.63
N ASP A 193 6.23 -5.65 3.96
CA ASP A 193 6.90 -6.03 5.21
C ASP A 193 6.22 -5.39 6.46
N SER A 194 4.90 -5.21 6.41
CA SER A 194 4.16 -4.35 7.33
C SER A 194 2.95 -5.05 7.96
N VAL A 195 2.50 -4.49 9.09
CA VAL A 195 1.22 -4.83 9.71
C VAL A 195 0.29 -3.63 9.60
N VAL A 196 -0.81 -3.77 8.86
CA VAL A 196 -1.76 -2.67 8.64
C VAL A 196 -3.14 -3.06 9.11
N THR A 197 -3.71 -2.27 10.01
CA THR A 197 -5.11 -2.35 10.43
C THR A 197 -5.82 -1.09 9.93
N ALA A 198 -6.90 -1.26 9.19
CA ALA A 198 -7.66 -0.16 8.60
C ALA A 198 -9.15 -0.40 8.85
N THR A 199 -9.73 0.34 9.80
CA THR A 199 -11.14 0.22 10.17
C THR A 199 -11.86 1.52 9.88
N SER A 200 -12.85 1.47 8.99
CA SER A 200 -13.71 2.62 8.72
C SER A 200 -15.16 2.31 9.05
N LYS A 201 -15.83 3.23 9.71
CA LYS A 201 -17.25 3.15 10.04
C LYS A 201 -17.93 4.45 9.67
N SER A 202 -18.87 4.38 8.74
CA SER A 202 -19.68 5.53 8.35
C SER A 202 -21.09 5.41 8.92
N THR A 203 -21.52 6.47 9.61
CA THR A 203 -22.89 6.65 10.10
C THR A 203 -23.70 7.61 9.22
N ALA A 204 -23.12 8.04 8.10
CA ALA A 204 -23.75 8.97 7.18
C ALA A 204 -25.05 8.38 6.61
N ASN A 205 -26.08 9.21 6.53
CA ASN A 205 -27.44 8.80 6.15
C ASN A 205 -27.72 8.89 4.64
N ASN A 206 -26.69 9.16 3.85
CA ASN A 206 -26.68 9.14 2.39
C ASN A 206 -25.95 7.86 1.92
N ASP A 207 -26.10 7.50 0.63
CA ASP A 207 -25.39 6.38 -0.01
C ASP A 207 -23.88 6.68 -0.14
N THR A 208 -23.22 7.01 0.96
CA THR A 208 -21.77 7.28 1.01
C THR A 208 -21.04 5.97 0.99
N TYR A 209 -20.12 5.85 0.04
CA TYR A 209 -19.22 4.70 -0.06
C TYR A 209 -18.26 4.72 1.10
N ASN A 210 -18.10 3.58 1.77
CA ASN A 210 -17.16 3.46 2.86
C ASN A 210 -16.10 2.40 2.57
N TYR A 211 -14.83 2.69 2.86
CA TYR A 211 -13.71 1.83 2.52
C TYR A 211 -12.83 1.55 3.74
N GLY A 212 -12.34 0.32 3.90
CA GLY A 212 -11.22 0.07 4.81
C GLY A 212 -9.96 0.66 4.19
N ILE A 213 -9.61 0.15 3.01
CA ILE A 213 -8.49 0.63 2.20
C ILE A 213 -8.98 0.87 0.78
N VAL A 214 -8.68 2.04 0.21
CA VAL A 214 -9.01 2.35 -1.18
C VAL A 214 -7.87 3.04 -1.91
N SER A 215 -7.51 2.51 -3.07
CA SER A 215 -6.76 3.26 -4.07
C SER A 215 -7.75 3.63 -5.17
N ASP A 216 -7.96 4.93 -5.37
CA ASP A 216 -8.88 5.44 -6.37
C ASP A 216 -8.20 6.54 -7.19
N ALA A 217 -7.86 6.23 -8.44
CA ALA A 217 -7.20 7.17 -9.34
C ALA A 217 -8.19 8.25 -9.83
N GLN A 218 -8.51 9.25 -9.00
CA GLN A 218 -9.47 10.31 -9.32
C GLN A 218 -8.84 11.49 -10.08
N LYS A 219 -7.55 11.79 -9.83
CA LYS A 219 -6.86 12.99 -10.33
C LYS A 219 -5.53 12.66 -11.04
N SER A 220 -5.54 12.28 -12.32
CA SER A 220 -4.31 12.35 -13.15
C SER A 220 -4.57 12.27 -14.64
N TRP A 221 -3.93 13.15 -15.41
CA TRP A 221 -3.93 13.18 -16.88
C TRP A 221 -2.92 12.20 -17.52
N ALA A 222 -2.17 11.44 -16.71
CA ALA A 222 -1.16 10.47 -17.17
C ALA A 222 -1.42 8.99 -16.75
N ASN A 223 -2.41 8.75 -15.87
CA ASN A 223 -3.04 7.46 -15.49
C ASN A 223 -2.18 6.17 -15.58
N LEU A 224 -1.37 5.92 -14.55
CA LEU A 224 -0.73 4.62 -14.24
C LEU A 224 -1.14 4.06 -12.86
N GLY A 225 -2.11 4.68 -12.18
CA GLY A 225 -2.42 4.41 -10.77
C GLY A 225 -3.71 3.64 -10.51
N GLY A 226 -4.15 3.61 -9.25
CA GLY A 226 -5.36 2.90 -8.80
C GLY A 226 -5.06 1.47 -8.34
N HIS A 227 -3.78 1.10 -8.21
CA HIS A 227 -3.37 -0.24 -7.83
C HIS A 227 -3.18 -0.39 -6.32
N ILE A 228 -3.39 -1.61 -5.82
CA ILE A 228 -3.02 -1.97 -4.46
C ILE A 228 -2.05 -3.16 -4.53
N TYR A 229 -0.87 -3.01 -3.94
CA TYR A 229 0.14 -4.06 -3.81
C TYR A 229 0.40 -4.36 -2.33
N ILE A 230 0.17 -5.61 -1.93
CA ILE A 230 0.41 -6.11 -0.58
C ILE A 230 1.43 -7.23 -0.67
N LYS A 231 2.56 -7.10 0.01
CA LYS A 231 3.67 -8.05 -0.07
C LYS A 231 4.26 -8.32 1.29
N ASP A 232 4.47 -9.59 1.62
CA ASP A 232 5.12 -10.01 2.87
C ASP A 232 4.49 -9.34 4.12
N SER A 233 3.18 -9.07 4.07
CA SER A 233 2.49 -8.22 5.03
C SER A 233 1.27 -8.90 5.65
N VAL A 234 0.81 -8.34 6.76
CA VAL A 234 -0.47 -8.68 7.40
C VAL A 234 -1.38 -7.46 7.30
N VAL A 235 -2.50 -7.61 6.61
CA VAL A 235 -3.48 -6.53 6.41
C VAL A 235 -4.84 -6.97 6.93
N TYR A 236 -5.42 -6.15 7.82
CA TYR A 236 -6.81 -6.24 8.25
C TYR A 236 -7.54 -4.98 7.80
N ALA A 237 -8.50 -5.11 6.90
CA ALA A 237 -9.25 -3.99 6.35
C ALA A 237 -10.75 -4.22 6.54
N LYS A 238 -11.40 -3.34 7.28
CA LYS A 238 -12.81 -3.43 7.62
C LYS A 238 -13.53 -2.13 7.29
N ALA A 239 -14.64 -2.24 6.58
CA ALA A 239 -15.57 -1.14 6.36
C ALA A 239 -16.96 -1.49 6.87
N GLU A 240 -17.58 -0.55 7.59
CA GLU A 240 -18.99 -0.60 7.96
C GLU A 240 -19.68 0.63 7.38
N GLY A 241 -20.55 0.44 6.40
CA GLY A 241 -21.30 1.52 5.76
C GLY A 241 -22.79 1.43 6.03
N THR A 242 -23.54 2.37 5.48
CA THR A 242 -25.00 2.31 5.38
C THR A 242 -25.39 1.80 3.98
N ASN A 243 -26.57 1.20 3.87
CA ASN A 243 -27.18 0.78 2.59
C ASN A 243 -26.38 -0.21 1.72
N GLY A 244 -25.48 -1.01 2.30
CA GLY A 244 -24.76 -2.03 1.53
C GLY A 244 -23.56 -1.50 0.72
N ASN A 245 -23.13 -0.26 0.98
CA ASN A 245 -22.09 0.44 0.22
C ASN A 245 -20.76 0.51 0.98
N SER A 246 -20.28 -0.64 1.46
CA SER A 246 -19.00 -0.73 2.14
C SER A 246 -18.07 -1.78 1.55
N TRP A 247 -16.79 -1.42 1.44
CA TRP A 247 -15.74 -2.27 0.87
C TRP A 247 -14.59 -2.43 1.84
N GLY A 248 -14.20 -3.67 2.13
CA GLY A 248 -12.99 -3.92 2.92
C GLY A 248 -11.76 -3.34 2.21
N ILE A 249 -11.53 -3.78 0.97
CA ILE A 249 -10.44 -3.29 0.11
C ILE A 249 -10.97 -3.02 -1.30
N ALA A 250 -10.69 -1.85 -1.84
CA ALA A 250 -11.09 -1.49 -3.20
C ALA A 250 -9.95 -0.84 -4.00
N ALA A 251 -9.66 -1.38 -5.18
CA ALA A 251 -8.83 -0.74 -6.20
C ALA A 251 -9.73 -0.23 -7.32
N GLN A 252 -9.64 1.06 -7.63
CA GLN A 252 -10.60 1.76 -8.48
C GLN A 252 -9.93 2.74 -9.43
N ASN A 253 -10.52 2.88 -10.62
CA ASN A 253 -10.25 3.97 -11.54
C ASN A 253 -11.60 4.61 -11.89
N SER A 254 -11.96 5.68 -11.16
CA SER A 254 -13.28 6.32 -11.23
C SER A 254 -13.32 7.61 -12.08
N GLN A 255 -12.30 7.84 -12.93
CA GLN A 255 -12.24 9.05 -13.74
C GLN A 255 -13.46 9.19 -14.67
N GLN A 256 -14.09 10.36 -14.64
CA GLN A 256 -15.31 10.61 -15.42
C GLN A 256 -15.05 10.89 -16.91
N TYR A 257 -13.82 11.28 -17.29
CA TYR A 257 -13.52 11.73 -18.66
C TYR A 257 -12.05 11.46 -19.05
N THR A 258 -11.78 10.36 -19.76
CA THR A 258 -10.49 10.20 -20.45
C THR A 258 -10.70 10.00 -21.95
N SER A 259 -9.94 10.73 -22.76
CA SER A 259 -9.93 10.63 -24.22
C SER A 259 -9.00 9.52 -24.73
N GLY A 260 -8.51 8.63 -23.85
CA GLY A 260 -7.53 7.59 -24.15
C GLY A 260 -7.82 6.20 -23.57
N GLY A 261 -9.00 5.98 -22.98
CA GLY A 261 -9.37 4.74 -22.29
C GLY A 261 -8.74 4.65 -20.90
N MET A 262 -9.49 4.16 -19.91
CA MET A 262 -8.97 3.95 -18.56
C MET A 262 -8.05 2.72 -18.53
N LYS A 263 -7.00 2.77 -17.68
CA LYS A 263 -6.10 1.62 -17.50
C LYS A 263 -6.72 0.64 -16.50
N PRO A 264 -6.54 -0.68 -16.71
CA PRO A 264 -7.01 -1.67 -15.78
C PRO A 264 -6.23 -1.55 -14.47
N VAL A 265 -6.95 -1.61 -13.35
CA VAL A 265 -6.34 -1.63 -12.01
C VAL A 265 -6.11 -3.05 -11.52
N TYR A 266 -5.33 -3.22 -10.46
CA TYR A 266 -5.18 -4.52 -9.82
C TYR A 266 -5.07 -4.41 -8.31
N ILE A 267 -5.57 -5.44 -7.64
CA ILE A 267 -5.17 -5.77 -6.27
C ILE A 267 -4.26 -6.98 -6.39
N LYS A 268 -3.05 -6.87 -5.84
CA LYS A 268 -2.07 -7.93 -5.87
C LYS A 268 -1.57 -8.23 -4.47
N ALA A 269 -1.77 -9.47 -4.02
CA ALA A 269 -1.27 -9.97 -2.75
C ALA A 269 -0.21 -11.06 -2.99
N GLU A 270 1.00 -10.86 -2.46
CA GLU A 270 2.08 -11.84 -2.52
C GLU A 270 2.55 -12.22 -1.11
N ASN A 271 2.57 -13.52 -0.80
CA ASN A 271 3.03 -14.06 0.48
C ASN A 271 2.49 -13.29 1.70
N SER A 272 1.24 -12.86 1.64
CA SER A 272 0.62 -11.97 2.63
C SER A 272 -0.63 -12.61 3.24
N THR A 273 -0.95 -12.18 4.46
CA THR A 273 -2.26 -12.44 5.08
C THR A 273 -3.13 -11.20 4.88
N VAL A 274 -4.29 -11.35 4.24
CA VAL A 274 -5.23 -10.25 4.02
C VAL A 274 -6.60 -10.68 4.51
N HIS A 275 -7.12 -9.97 5.50
CA HIS A 275 -8.50 -10.12 5.96
C HIS A 275 -9.28 -8.88 5.56
N ALA A 276 -10.27 -9.05 4.68
CA ALA A 276 -11.09 -7.96 4.20
C ALA A 276 -12.56 -8.20 4.57
N LEU A 277 -13.17 -7.18 5.19
CA LEU A 277 -14.54 -7.21 5.72
C LEU A 277 -15.34 -5.99 5.26
N GLY A 278 -16.53 -6.21 4.75
CA GLY A 278 -17.48 -5.17 4.34
C GLY A 278 -18.70 -5.79 3.66
N ASP A 279 -19.58 -4.97 3.09
CA ASP A 279 -20.64 -5.49 2.21
C ASP A 279 -20.03 -6.14 0.96
N ILE A 280 -18.85 -5.67 0.57
CA ILE A 280 -17.99 -6.26 -0.46
C ILE A 280 -16.59 -6.40 0.15
N ALA A 281 -16.12 -7.63 0.36
CA ALA A 281 -14.84 -7.87 1.01
C ALA A 281 -13.67 -7.26 0.22
N MET A 282 -13.55 -7.58 -1.08
CA MET A 282 -12.47 -7.12 -1.93
C MET A 282 -12.92 -6.96 -3.37
N ILE A 283 -12.59 -5.83 -4.00
CA ILE A 283 -12.94 -5.56 -5.41
C ILE A 283 -11.84 -4.80 -6.15
N ALA A 284 -11.55 -5.18 -7.38
CA ALA A 284 -10.70 -4.44 -8.30
C ALA A 284 -11.50 -4.13 -9.57
N ILE A 285 -11.79 -2.87 -9.81
CA ILE A 285 -12.71 -2.44 -10.89
C ILE A 285 -12.21 -1.19 -11.60
N SER A 286 -12.54 -1.08 -12.88
CA SER A 286 -12.25 0.08 -13.70
C SER A 286 -13.48 0.46 -14.51
N ASN A 287 -13.73 1.77 -14.65
CA ASN A 287 -14.87 2.31 -15.40
C ASN A 287 -14.54 2.42 -16.90
N ASP A 288 -13.97 1.38 -17.54
CA ASP A 288 -13.61 1.43 -18.96
C ASP A 288 -14.79 1.03 -19.87
N GLY A 289 -15.06 1.84 -20.91
CA GLY A 289 -16.04 1.54 -21.96
C GLY A 289 -15.57 0.46 -22.93
N ASP A 290 -14.26 0.13 -22.97
CA ASP A 290 -13.69 -0.95 -23.78
C ASP A 290 -13.50 -2.27 -22.98
N TYR A 291 -14.58 -2.64 -22.29
CA TYR A 291 -14.75 -3.72 -21.30
C TYR A 291 -14.14 -5.10 -21.62
N ARG A 292 -13.86 -5.41 -22.89
CA ARG A 292 -13.26 -6.70 -23.28
C ARG A 292 -11.74 -6.74 -23.19
N SER A 293 -11.10 -5.58 -23.06
CA SER A 293 -9.65 -5.44 -23.22
C SER A 293 -8.95 -5.05 -21.91
N ASN A 294 -9.62 -4.29 -21.04
CA ASN A 294 -9.07 -3.75 -19.79
C ASN A 294 -10.09 -3.86 -18.65
N HIS A 295 -10.00 -4.87 -17.79
CA HIS A 295 -10.83 -4.97 -16.59
C HIS A 295 -9.94 -5.12 -15.35
N GLY A 296 -10.41 -4.61 -14.21
CA GLY A 296 -9.69 -4.73 -12.94
C GLY A 296 -9.45 -6.20 -12.57
N SER A 297 -8.30 -6.49 -11.95
CA SER A 297 -7.92 -7.89 -11.63
C SER A 297 -7.47 -8.08 -10.18
N ILE A 298 -7.76 -9.25 -9.63
CA ILE A 298 -7.23 -9.69 -8.33
C ILE A 298 -6.18 -10.76 -8.61
N GLN A 299 -4.96 -10.55 -8.09
CA GLN A 299 -3.80 -11.41 -8.35
C GLN A 299 -3.23 -11.92 -7.03
N LEU A 300 -3.25 -13.24 -6.84
CA LEU A 300 -2.72 -13.90 -5.66
C LEU A 300 -1.48 -14.71 -6.04
N LYS A 301 -0.36 -14.49 -5.36
CA LYS A 301 0.90 -15.22 -5.61
C LYS A 301 1.47 -15.77 -4.32
N GLY A 302 1.59 -17.10 -4.25
CA GLY A 302 1.96 -17.79 -3.01
C GLY A 302 0.94 -17.52 -1.90
N CYS A 303 -0.32 -17.30 -2.27
CA CYS A 303 -1.43 -17.04 -1.40
C CYS A 303 -2.65 -17.83 -1.88
N SER A 304 -3.48 -18.26 -0.94
CA SER A 304 -4.76 -18.89 -1.20
C SER A 304 -5.88 -18.22 -0.42
N ILE A 305 -7.05 -18.16 -1.04
CA ILE A 305 -8.31 -17.80 -0.36
C ILE A 305 -8.68 -18.97 0.53
N VAL A 306 -8.81 -18.72 1.83
CA VAL A 306 -9.18 -19.76 2.81
C VAL A 306 -10.65 -19.71 3.20
N THR A 307 -11.38 -18.66 2.79
CA THR A 307 -12.84 -18.59 2.97
C THR A 307 -13.52 -19.66 2.12
N GLU A 308 -14.33 -20.50 2.76
CA GLU A 308 -14.99 -21.63 2.12
C GLU A 308 -15.96 -21.18 1.00
N GLY A 309 -15.86 -21.80 -0.17
CA GLY A 309 -16.75 -21.54 -1.31
C GLY A 309 -16.49 -20.22 -2.03
N VAL A 310 -15.54 -19.40 -1.57
CA VAL A 310 -15.19 -18.12 -2.18
C VAL A 310 -14.05 -18.27 -3.19
N GLY A 311 -14.21 -17.66 -4.35
CA GLY A 311 -13.19 -17.55 -5.39
C GLY A 311 -13.17 -16.17 -6.04
N ILE A 312 -12.21 -15.95 -6.93
CA ILE A 312 -12.14 -14.75 -7.75
C ILE A 312 -13.19 -14.87 -8.86
N GLN A 313 -14.01 -13.84 -9.03
CA GLN A 313 -15.12 -13.81 -9.96
C GLN A 313 -15.15 -12.51 -10.73
N ASP A 314 -15.51 -12.61 -12.01
CA ASP A 314 -15.67 -11.44 -12.85
C ASP A 314 -16.95 -10.69 -12.46
N VAL A 315 -16.85 -9.36 -12.45
CA VAL A 315 -17.97 -8.45 -12.21
C VAL A 315 -18.13 -7.49 -13.39
N ALA A 316 -19.38 -7.28 -13.77
CA ALA A 316 -19.80 -6.43 -14.88
C ALA A 316 -21.11 -5.75 -14.50
N ALA A 317 -21.02 -4.69 -13.71
CA ALA A 317 -22.17 -4.11 -13.02
C ALA A 317 -22.02 -2.60 -12.90
N SER A 318 -23.14 -1.91 -12.75
CA SER A 318 -23.08 -0.51 -12.36
C SER A 318 -22.60 -0.40 -10.92
N VAL A 319 -21.56 0.41 -10.72
CA VAL A 319 -21.01 0.71 -9.41
C VAL A 319 -21.39 2.16 -9.08
N PRO A 320 -22.17 2.40 -8.02
CA PRO A 320 -22.62 3.74 -7.65
C PRO A 320 -21.46 4.74 -7.54
N ALA A 321 -20.30 4.34 -7.01
CA ALA A 321 -19.11 5.18 -6.88
C ALA A 321 -18.55 5.68 -8.22
N MET A 322 -18.70 4.90 -9.29
CA MET A 322 -18.11 5.19 -10.59
C MET A 322 -19.03 5.93 -11.56
N LYS A 323 -20.30 6.17 -11.20
CA LYS A 323 -21.31 6.81 -12.08
C LYS A 323 -21.37 6.17 -13.49
N GLY A 324 -21.38 4.84 -13.56
CA GLY A 324 -21.37 4.10 -14.82
C GLY A 324 -21.33 2.59 -14.63
N ASP A 325 -21.18 1.85 -15.73
CA ASP A 325 -20.91 0.42 -15.72
C ASP A 325 -19.41 0.19 -15.48
N ALA A 326 -19.07 -0.65 -14.52
CA ALA A 326 -17.70 -0.99 -14.19
C ALA A 326 -17.42 -2.47 -14.45
N TRP A 327 -16.17 -2.77 -14.77
CA TRP A 327 -15.70 -4.11 -15.08
C TRP A 327 -14.45 -4.46 -14.29
N GLY A 328 -14.39 -5.70 -13.80
CA GLY A 328 -13.24 -6.17 -13.07
C GLY A 328 -13.48 -7.49 -12.36
N GLN A 329 -12.91 -7.61 -11.16
CA GLN A 329 -13.00 -8.82 -10.36
C GLN A 329 -13.35 -8.51 -8.90
N THR A 330 -14.05 -9.46 -8.29
CA THR A 330 -14.39 -9.46 -6.86
C THR A 330 -14.20 -10.86 -6.29
N LEU A 331 -14.31 -10.97 -4.97
CA LEU A 331 -14.40 -12.27 -4.31
C LEU A 331 -15.87 -12.64 -4.13
N GLY A 332 -16.24 -13.85 -4.52
CA GLY A 332 -17.63 -14.31 -4.48
C GLY A 332 -17.79 -15.82 -4.55
N THR A 333 -19.05 -16.26 -4.54
CA THR A 333 -19.51 -17.66 -4.58
C THR A 333 -20.29 -18.00 -5.85
N GLY A 334 -20.57 -17.02 -6.71
CA GLY A 334 -21.24 -17.18 -8.00
C GLY A 334 -20.47 -18.08 -8.98
N LYS A 335 -21.11 -18.48 -10.08
CA LYS A 335 -20.46 -19.29 -11.13
C LYS A 335 -20.32 -18.56 -12.46
N ASP A 336 -21.09 -17.49 -12.62
CA ASP A 336 -21.15 -16.64 -13.79
C ASP A 336 -20.73 -15.21 -13.42
N THR A 337 -20.63 -14.33 -14.41
CA THR A 337 -20.31 -12.91 -14.18
C THR A 337 -21.35 -12.24 -13.28
N ILE A 338 -20.91 -11.61 -12.21
CA ILE A 338 -21.78 -10.87 -11.29
C ILE A 338 -22.19 -9.56 -11.97
N THR A 339 -23.51 -9.33 -12.12
CA THR A 339 -24.07 -8.14 -12.79
C THR A 339 -24.71 -7.12 -11.85
N ASN A 340 -24.75 -7.44 -10.56
CA ASN A 340 -25.24 -6.56 -9.50
C ASN A 340 -24.28 -6.63 -8.31
N ILE A 341 -23.63 -5.53 -7.95
CA ILE A 341 -22.68 -5.50 -6.83
C ILE A 341 -23.35 -5.64 -5.45
N ALA A 342 -24.68 -5.53 -5.37
CA ALA A 342 -25.44 -5.86 -4.17
C ALA A 342 -25.85 -7.35 -4.14
N SER A 343 -25.30 -8.19 -5.02
CA SER A 343 -25.59 -9.63 -5.05
C SER A 343 -25.11 -10.33 -3.78
N THR A 344 -25.94 -11.23 -3.27
CA THR A 344 -25.57 -12.13 -2.16
C THR A 344 -24.46 -13.12 -2.54
N GLU A 345 -24.10 -13.19 -3.82
CA GLU A 345 -22.98 -13.99 -4.30
C GLU A 345 -21.63 -13.37 -3.97
N ILE A 346 -21.56 -12.06 -3.68
CA ILE A 346 -20.31 -11.40 -3.30
C ILE A 346 -19.97 -11.72 -1.85
N ALA A 347 -18.70 -12.02 -1.59
CA ALA A 347 -18.19 -12.28 -0.26
C ALA A 347 -18.17 -10.98 0.57
N GLN A 348 -18.72 -11.05 1.78
CA GLN A 348 -18.66 -9.97 2.79
C GLN A 348 -17.47 -10.10 3.73
N ASP A 349 -16.92 -11.32 3.81
CA ASP A 349 -15.76 -11.67 4.62
C ASP A 349 -14.84 -12.55 3.76
N ALA A 350 -13.61 -12.08 3.55
CA ALA A 350 -12.61 -12.84 2.82
C ALA A 350 -11.29 -12.85 3.58
N LEU A 351 -10.74 -14.06 3.74
CA LEU A 351 -9.42 -14.28 4.29
C LEU A 351 -8.53 -14.92 3.23
N ILE A 352 -7.41 -14.26 2.96
CA ILE A 352 -6.32 -14.74 2.13
C ILE A 352 -5.13 -15.00 3.05
N LYS A 353 -4.44 -16.12 2.84
CA LYS A 353 -3.24 -16.48 3.60
C LYS A 353 -2.10 -16.89 2.68
N PRO A 354 -0.84 -16.78 3.13
CA PRO A 354 0.28 -17.40 2.44
C PRO A 354 0.05 -18.91 2.28
N ASP A 355 0.41 -19.43 1.12
CA ASP A 355 0.41 -20.87 0.90
C ASP A 355 1.46 -21.51 1.80
N VAL A 356 1.02 -22.33 2.76
CA VAL A 356 1.94 -23.12 3.57
C VAL A 356 2.57 -24.17 2.65
N PRO A 357 3.91 -24.22 2.48
CA PRO A 357 4.54 -25.28 1.73
C PRO A 357 4.12 -26.61 2.33
N LYS A 358 3.44 -27.45 1.54
CA LYS A 358 3.15 -28.83 1.95
C LYS A 358 4.49 -29.49 2.28
N PRO A 359 4.69 -30.04 3.51
CA PRO A 359 5.90 -30.78 3.81
C PRO A 359 6.11 -31.86 2.75
N ALA A 360 7.31 -31.93 2.18
CA ALA A 360 7.65 -33.00 1.25
C ALA A 360 7.32 -34.34 1.92
N PRO A 361 6.65 -35.28 1.23
CA PRO A 361 6.40 -36.60 1.80
C PRO A 361 7.74 -37.20 2.24
N THR A 362 7.83 -37.58 3.51
CA THR A 362 9.01 -38.27 4.04
C THR A 362 9.30 -39.47 3.12
N PRO A 363 10.52 -39.59 2.55
CA PRO A 363 10.88 -40.76 1.76
C PRO A 363 10.57 -42.02 2.56
N ALA A 364 9.85 -42.96 1.94
CA ALA A 364 9.61 -44.26 2.56
C ALA A 364 10.97 -44.85 2.98
N PRO A 365 11.09 -45.43 4.19
CA PRO A 365 12.34 -46.04 4.62
C PRO A 365 12.78 -47.04 3.55
N THR A 366 13.97 -46.82 3.00
CA THR A 366 14.55 -47.75 2.04
C THR A 366 14.71 -49.09 2.76
N PRO A 367 14.11 -50.19 2.27
CA PRO A 367 14.29 -51.49 2.91
C PRO A 367 15.77 -51.83 2.90
N THR A 368 16.37 -51.90 4.09
CA THR A 368 17.74 -52.35 4.28
C THR A 368 17.84 -53.78 3.72
N PRO A 369 18.83 -54.10 2.87
CA PRO A 369 19.04 -55.47 2.45
C PRO A 369 19.29 -56.33 3.69
N VAL A 370 18.38 -57.26 3.97
CA VAL A 370 18.60 -58.31 4.96
C VAL A 370 19.75 -59.15 4.43
N SER A 371 20.89 -59.10 5.11
CA SER A 371 22.01 -60.00 4.82
C SER A 371 21.51 -61.43 4.99
N ASN A 372 21.57 -62.22 3.93
CA ASN A 372 21.28 -63.65 3.97
C ASN A 372 22.24 -64.33 4.97
N GLY A 373 21.77 -64.48 6.21
CA GLY A 373 22.41 -65.30 7.22
C GLY A 373 22.43 -66.75 6.74
N LYS A 374 23.61 -67.35 6.77
CA LYS A 374 23.87 -68.75 6.43
C LYS A 374 22.83 -69.66 7.10
N ALA A 375 22.20 -70.51 6.30
CA ALA A 375 21.44 -71.65 6.79
C ALA A 375 22.35 -72.56 7.62
N TYR A 376 21.94 -72.83 8.87
CA TYR A 376 22.33 -74.03 9.60
C TYR A 376 21.07 -74.87 9.79
N ALA A 377 21.18 -76.16 9.46
CA ALA A 377 20.09 -77.10 9.44
C ALA A 377 19.94 -77.86 10.77
N ALA A 378 18.66 -78.15 11.08
CA ALA A 378 18.11 -79.18 11.98
C ALA A 378 18.34 -78.97 13.50
N THR A 379 17.43 -79.34 14.41
CA THR A 379 16.45 -80.45 14.45
C THR A 379 15.26 -80.10 15.36
N ALA A 380 14.12 -80.75 15.12
CA ALA A 380 12.96 -80.75 16.00
C ALA A 380 13.26 -81.50 17.31
N ASP A 381 12.92 -80.91 18.45
CA ASP A 381 12.31 -81.59 19.60
C ASP A 381 11.84 -80.56 20.63
N GLY A 382 10.65 -80.79 21.19
CA GLY A 382 10.01 -79.90 22.15
C GLY A 382 10.58 -80.05 23.56
N ALA A 383 10.65 -78.94 24.30
CA ALA A 383 10.64 -78.94 25.77
C ALA A 383 10.27 -77.54 26.28
N MET A 384 9.17 -77.46 27.04
CA MET A 384 8.92 -76.38 27.99
C MET A 384 9.73 -76.67 29.26
N ALA A 385 10.52 -75.71 29.73
CA ALA A 385 10.84 -75.57 31.16
C ALA A 385 11.36 -74.15 31.48
N GLN A 386 10.63 -73.45 32.35
CA GLN A 386 11.17 -72.42 33.22
C GLN A 386 12.14 -73.06 34.23
N THR A 387 13.21 -72.36 34.61
CA THR A 387 13.55 -71.94 35.99
C THR A 387 15.03 -71.53 36.11
N GLY A 388 15.29 -70.44 36.85
CA GLY A 388 16.45 -70.36 37.74
C GLY A 388 17.68 -69.56 37.30
N ASP A 389 17.64 -68.26 37.61
CA ASP A 389 18.69 -67.41 38.23
C ASP A 389 20.05 -68.08 38.61
N SER A 390 21.24 -67.45 38.54
CA SER A 390 21.57 -66.05 38.87
C SER A 390 23.04 -65.67 38.59
N THR A 391 23.29 -64.34 38.54
CA THR A 391 24.55 -63.57 38.71
C THR A 391 25.52 -63.50 37.52
N ALA A 392 26.05 -62.35 37.06
CA ALA A 392 26.05 -60.96 37.52
C ALA A 392 26.31 -60.03 36.31
N ASP A 393 25.57 -58.91 36.16
CA ASP A 393 26.01 -57.57 36.58
C ASP A 393 24.96 -56.52 36.15
N LEU A 394 24.34 -55.88 37.13
CA LEU A 394 23.55 -54.63 37.03
C LEU A 394 24.56 -53.47 37.12
N ALA A 395 24.45 -52.36 36.41
CA ALA A 395 23.30 -51.44 36.39
C ALA A 395 23.26 -50.73 35.00
N THR A 396 22.16 -50.59 34.24
CA THR A 396 20.81 -50.00 34.50
C THR A 396 20.92 -48.56 35.02
N THR A 397 20.22 -47.53 34.52
CA THR A 397 18.87 -47.43 33.92
C THR A 397 18.80 -46.00 33.32
N ALA A 398 18.40 -45.76 32.06
CA ALA A 398 17.03 -45.57 31.54
C ALA A 398 16.29 -44.35 32.13
N VAL A 399 15.39 -43.60 31.47
CA VAL A 399 14.79 -43.63 30.12
C VAL A 399 13.88 -42.39 29.99
N ALA A 400 13.71 -41.92 28.73
CA ALA A 400 12.56 -41.27 28.09
C ALA A 400 11.80 -40.05 28.68
N ALA A 401 11.74 -39.02 27.82
CA ALA A 401 10.57 -38.40 27.16
C ALA A 401 9.31 -38.00 27.98
N GLY A 402 8.83 -36.77 27.69
CA GLY A 402 7.46 -36.36 27.99
C GLY A 402 7.13 -34.95 27.48
N ILE A 403 6.30 -34.88 26.44
CA ILE A 403 5.55 -33.71 25.97
C ILE A 403 4.42 -33.40 26.99
N VAL A 404 4.01 -32.13 27.14
CA VAL A 404 2.60 -31.62 27.15
C VAL A 404 2.51 -30.19 27.74
N ALA A 405 2.12 -29.26 26.85
CA ALA A 405 1.11 -28.19 26.93
C ALA A 405 0.75 -27.40 28.22
N THR A 406 0.61 -26.08 27.97
CA THR A 406 -0.48 -25.14 28.35
C THR A 406 -0.57 -24.46 29.72
N ALA A 407 -0.41 -23.12 29.64
CA ALA A 407 -1.30 -22.04 30.08
C ALA A 407 -1.69 -21.89 31.57
N ALA A 408 -1.40 -20.70 32.13
CA ALA A 408 -2.38 -19.75 32.69
C ALA A 408 -1.74 -18.81 33.73
N GLY A 409 -1.90 -17.49 33.49
CA GLY A 409 -2.52 -16.58 34.45
C GLY A 409 -1.83 -16.25 35.78
N ALA A 410 -1.41 -14.97 35.85
CA ALA A 410 -1.81 -14.01 36.88
C ALA A 410 -0.98 -13.85 38.17
N VAL A 411 -0.41 -12.63 38.26
CA VAL A 411 -0.64 -11.64 39.32
C VAL A 411 0.15 -11.75 40.65
N ALA A 412 0.97 -10.70 40.81
CA ALA A 412 1.20 -9.90 42.02
C ALA A 412 2.31 -10.25 43.04
N PHE A 413 3.17 -9.24 43.17
CA PHE A 413 3.61 -8.55 44.39
C PHE A 413 4.80 -9.09 45.19
N VAL A 414 5.87 -8.26 45.15
CA VAL A 414 6.56 -7.64 46.31
C VAL A 414 7.46 -8.58 47.12
N ARG A 415 8.73 -8.26 47.45
CA ARG A 415 9.35 -7.02 47.94
C ARG A 415 10.87 -7.19 47.85
N SER A 416 11.57 -6.07 47.69
CA SER A 416 13.01 -5.94 47.87
C SER A 416 13.52 -6.51 49.21
N ARG A 417 14.74 -7.07 49.23
CA ARG A 417 15.71 -6.83 50.31
C ARG A 417 17.15 -6.89 49.78
N LYS A 418 17.86 -5.79 50.02
CA LYS A 418 19.32 -5.63 49.96
C LYS A 418 20.07 -6.70 50.77
N ARG A 419 21.29 -7.00 50.31
CA ARG A 419 22.58 -7.22 51.01
C ARG A 419 23.57 -7.64 49.90
N ASP A 420 24.73 -7.03 49.65
CA ASP A 420 25.56 -6.06 50.38
C ASP A 420 26.11 -4.99 49.41
#